data_AF-A0A061BJ36-F1
#
_entry.id   AF-A0A061BJ36-F1
#
_cell.length_a   1.000
_cell.length_b   1.000
_cell.length_c   1.000
_cell.angle_alpha   90.00
_cell.angle_beta   90.00
_cell.angle_gamma   90.00
#
_symmetry.space_group_name_H-M   'P 1'
#
loop_
_entity.id
_entity.type
_entity.pdbx_description
1 polymer ?
#
loop_
_entity_poly.entity_id
_entity_poly.type
_entity_poly.pdbx_seq_one_letter_code
_entity_poly.pdbx_strand_id
1 'polypeptide(L)'
;MTDPYMQGCGVTYESDKLFKPETPKLYDSIGQDVGCRIDLQAAKEAAFYCPAPYVLDPPDCFNQVLVKGETKNVTDVSKSLGASHTNHFVTLKFNSELVGPRETLRQTTPLECRCVTVKGIVLSTIQIENYYSK
;
A
#
# COMPACT_ATOMS: atom_id res chain seq x y z
N MET A 1 -5.46 16.47 -0.82
CA MET A 1 -5.68 16.51 -2.28
C MET A 1 -4.75 15.48 -2.86
N THR A 2 -5.27 14.31 -3.26
CA THR A 2 -4.47 13.30 -3.96
C THR A 2 -4.26 13.78 -5.37
N ASP A 3 -3.02 13.70 -5.84
CA ASP A 3 -2.72 13.85 -7.26
C ASP A 3 -3.45 12.70 -8.01
N PRO A 4 -4.36 12.98 -8.96
CA PRO A 4 -5.04 11.95 -9.76
C PRO A 4 -4.08 11.09 -10.61
N TYR A 5 -2.76 11.32 -10.50
CA TYR A 5 -1.71 10.54 -11.16
C TYR A 5 -0.95 9.57 -10.24
N MET A 6 -1.44 9.27 -9.02
CA MET A 6 -0.82 8.23 -8.17
C MET A 6 -1.27 6.81 -8.55
N GLN A 7 -0.34 5.85 -8.46
CA GLN A 7 -0.70 4.43 -8.52
C GLN A 7 -1.29 4.00 -7.18
N GLY A 8 -2.38 3.24 -7.24
CA GLY A 8 -3.08 2.85 -6.03
C GLY A 8 -4.42 2.18 -6.30
N CYS A 9 -5.06 1.79 -5.22
CA CYS A 9 -6.40 1.20 -5.24
C CYS A 9 -7.11 1.49 -3.93
N GLY A 10 -8.36 1.04 -3.84
CA GLY A 10 -9.13 1.15 -2.62
C GLY A 10 -10.45 0.44 -2.75
N VAL A 11 -11.40 0.89 -1.94
CA VAL A 11 -12.78 0.40 -2.00
C VAL A 11 -13.67 1.40 -2.74
N THR A 12 -14.78 0.89 -3.29
CA THR A 12 -15.82 1.61 -4.07
C THR A 12 -15.44 1.95 -5.52
N TYR A 13 -16.44 1.98 -6.41
CA TYR A 13 -16.29 2.36 -7.82
C TYR A 13 -15.78 3.80 -8.01
N GLU A 14 -15.98 4.67 -7.01
CA GLU A 14 -15.45 6.03 -7.06
C GLU A 14 -13.92 6.07 -6.94
N SER A 15 -13.31 5.00 -6.41
CA SER A 15 -11.84 4.90 -6.33
C SER A 15 -11.16 4.71 -7.69
N ASP A 16 -11.86 4.18 -8.70
CA ASP A 16 -11.31 3.98 -10.05
C ASP A 16 -10.93 5.30 -10.74
N LYS A 17 -11.51 6.41 -10.28
CA LYS A 17 -11.20 7.77 -10.77
C LYS A 17 -10.11 8.49 -9.95
N LEU A 18 -9.71 7.90 -8.82
CA LEU A 18 -8.73 8.48 -7.90
C LEU A 18 -7.30 8.01 -8.21
N PHE A 19 -7.16 6.94 -8.98
CA PHE A 19 -5.89 6.29 -9.30
C PHE A 19 -5.67 6.16 -10.80
N LYS A 20 -4.41 5.94 -11.16
CA LYS A 20 -4.00 5.60 -12.52
C LYS A 20 -4.71 4.34 -13.02
N PRO A 21 -5.37 4.35 -14.19
CA PRO A 21 -6.04 3.16 -14.75
C PRO A 21 -5.05 2.04 -15.09
N GLU A 22 -3.78 2.38 -15.33
CA GLU A 22 -2.69 1.43 -15.54
C GLU A 22 -2.16 0.79 -14.25
N THR A 23 -2.73 1.10 -13.07
CA THR A 23 -2.32 0.48 -11.81
C THR A 23 -2.52 -1.04 -11.89
N PRO A 24 -1.47 -1.85 -11.63
CA PRO A 24 -1.60 -3.31 -11.71
C PRO A 24 -2.59 -3.83 -10.67
N LYS A 25 -3.56 -4.61 -11.15
CA LYS A 25 -4.57 -5.27 -10.31
C LYS A 25 -4.02 -6.49 -9.61
N LEU A 26 -4.51 -6.74 -8.41
CA LEU A 26 -4.24 -7.94 -7.63
C LEU A 26 -5.45 -8.87 -7.75
N TYR A 27 -5.22 -10.11 -8.18
CA TYR A 27 -6.26 -11.12 -8.30
C TYR A 27 -6.08 -12.24 -7.30
N ASP A 28 -7.18 -12.77 -6.78
CA ASP A 28 -7.16 -13.96 -5.93
C ASP A 28 -7.04 -15.26 -6.75
N SER A 29 -7.06 -16.41 -6.07
CA SER A 29 -6.91 -17.73 -6.71
C SER A 29 -8.04 -18.11 -7.67
N ILE A 30 -9.18 -17.44 -7.61
CA ILE A 30 -10.32 -17.66 -8.49
C ILE A 30 -10.46 -16.56 -9.56
N GLY A 31 -9.49 -15.63 -9.61
CA GLY A 31 -9.42 -14.56 -10.61
C GLY A 31 -10.26 -13.33 -10.30
N GLN A 32 -10.73 -13.16 -9.05
CA GLN A 32 -11.44 -11.95 -8.63
C GLN A 32 -10.45 -10.84 -8.27
N ASP A 33 -10.79 -9.61 -8.67
CA ASP A 33 -10.05 -8.41 -8.30
C ASP A 33 -10.21 -8.16 -6.79
N VAL A 34 -9.09 -8.16 -6.08
CA VAL A 34 -9.02 -7.96 -4.63
C VAL A 34 -8.14 -6.77 -4.25
N GLY A 35 -7.79 -5.91 -5.22
CA GLY A 35 -7.03 -4.69 -5.00
C GLY A 35 -5.89 -4.51 -6.00
N CYS A 36 -4.71 -4.11 -5.53
CA CYS A 36 -3.61 -3.72 -6.41
C CYS A 36 -2.23 -4.12 -5.90
N ARG A 37 -1.30 -4.20 -6.83
CA ARG A 37 0.10 -4.48 -6.60
C ARG A 37 0.94 -3.36 -7.21
N ILE A 38 1.73 -2.70 -6.37
CA ILE A 38 2.52 -1.53 -6.75
C ILE A 38 4.00 -1.88 -6.68
N ASP A 39 4.70 -1.69 -7.80
CA ASP A 39 6.16 -1.64 -7.81
C ASP A 39 6.60 -0.24 -7.33
N LEU A 40 7.09 -0.17 -6.09
CA LEU A 40 7.43 1.12 -5.49
C LEU A 40 8.70 1.75 -6.11
N GLN A 41 9.62 0.94 -6.63
CA GLN A 41 10.79 1.45 -7.36
C GLN A 41 10.34 2.22 -8.60
N ALA A 42 9.39 1.67 -9.36
CA ALA A 42 8.88 2.29 -10.56
C ALA A 42 7.95 3.47 -10.25
N ALA A 43 7.02 3.29 -9.32
CA ALA A 43 5.97 4.26 -9.02
C ALA A 43 6.46 5.45 -8.18
N LYS A 44 7.50 5.27 -7.35
CA LYS A 44 8.01 6.23 -6.34
C LYS A 44 7.04 6.59 -5.22
N GLU A 45 5.75 6.51 -5.45
CA GLU A 45 4.69 6.70 -4.47
C GLU A 45 3.53 5.74 -4.75
N ALA A 46 2.89 5.28 -3.69
CA ALA A 46 1.67 4.49 -3.72
C ALA A 46 0.61 5.15 -2.85
N ALA A 47 -0.66 5.01 -3.22
CA ALA A 47 -1.78 5.50 -2.45
C ALA A 47 -2.84 4.40 -2.25
N PHE A 48 -3.49 4.42 -1.09
CA PHE A 48 -4.54 3.47 -0.73
C PHE A 48 -5.73 4.20 -0.14
N TYR A 49 -6.92 3.92 -0.68
CA TYR A 49 -8.17 4.58 -0.30
C TYR A 49 -9.05 3.65 0.53
N CYS A 50 -9.32 4.05 1.78
CA CYS A 50 -10.16 3.31 2.71
C CYS A 50 -10.99 4.30 3.56
N PRO A 51 -12.14 4.76 3.04
CA PRO A 51 -13.02 5.69 3.75
C PRO A 51 -13.89 4.97 4.79
N ALA A 52 -14.43 5.75 5.73
CA ALA A 52 -15.47 5.27 6.63
C ALA A 52 -16.70 4.74 5.83
N PRO A 53 -17.38 3.69 6.31
CA PRO A 53 -17.24 3.04 7.62
C PRO A 53 -16.19 1.92 7.66
N TYR A 54 -15.38 1.77 6.61
CA TYR A 54 -14.31 0.77 6.55
C TYR A 54 -13.09 1.25 7.32
N VAL A 55 -12.24 0.30 7.72
CA VAL A 55 -11.05 0.56 8.51
C VAL A 55 -9.83 -0.08 7.87
N LEU A 56 -8.67 0.55 8.08
CA LEU A 56 -7.39 0.02 7.65
C LEU A 56 -6.98 -1.16 8.53
N ASP A 57 -6.35 -2.16 7.92
CA ASP A 57 -5.67 -3.27 8.59
C ASP A 57 -4.24 -3.38 8.01
N PRO A 58 -3.19 -3.03 8.78
CA PRO A 58 -3.24 -2.61 10.18
C PRO A 58 -3.86 -1.20 10.34
N PRO A 59 -4.36 -0.83 11.54
CA PRO A 59 -5.07 0.43 11.76
C PRO A 59 -4.28 1.69 11.38
N ASP A 60 -2.96 1.64 11.47
CA ASP A 60 -2.06 2.76 11.13
C ASP A 60 -1.29 2.51 9.82
N CYS A 61 -1.89 1.81 8.85
CA CYS A 61 -1.31 1.72 7.50
C CYS A 61 -1.09 3.12 6.91
N PHE A 62 0.06 3.53 6.36
CA PHE A 62 1.31 2.79 6.11
C PHE A 62 2.39 2.97 7.18
N ASN A 63 2.16 3.69 8.29
CA ASN A 63 3.13 3.69 9.41
C ASN A 63 3.37 2.27 9.93
N GLN A 64 2.33 1.43 9.85
CA GLN A 64 2.38 0.00 10.05
C GLN A 64 2.01 -0.75 8.77
N VAL A 65 2.62 -1.91 8.55
CA VAL A 65 2.33 -2.79 7.41
C VAL A 65 2.32 -4.23 7.85
N LEU A 66 1.59 -5.07 7.12
CA LEU A 66 1.66 -6.52 7.28
C LEU A 66 2.81 -7.06 6.42
N VAL A 67 3.66 -7.89 7.03
CA VAL A 67 4.71 -8.63 6.34
C VAL A 67 4.50 -10.10 6.70
N LYS A 68 4.01 -10.90 5.73
CA LYS A 68 3.62 -12.30 5.98
C LYS A 68 2.60 -12.46 7.12
N GLY A 69 1.69 -11.49 7.25
CA GLY A 69 0.65 -11.47 8.29
C GLY A 69 1.10 -10.91 9.64
N GLU A 70 2.38 -10.56 9.82
CA GLU A 70 2.86 -9.88 11.03
C GLU A 70 2.87 -8.36 10.84
N THR A 71 2.33 -7.63 11.81
CA THR A 71 2.38 -6.15 11.82
C THR A 71 3.80 -5.68 12.14
N LYS A 72 4.34 -4.77 11.32
CA LYS A 72 5.64 -4.13 11.50
C LYS A 72 5.52 -2.63 11.27
N ASN A 73 6.32 -1.83 11.97
CA ASN A 73 6.44 -0.42 11.63
C ASN A 73 7.25 -0.27 10.35
N VAL A 74 6.82 0.61 9.45
CA VAL A 74 7.50 0.84 8.17
C VAL A 74 8.92 1.35 8.36
N THR A 75 9.17 2.13 9.41
CA THR A 75 10.48 2.67 9.77
C THR A 75 11.47 1.59 10.24
N ASP A 76 10.97 0.48 10.79
CA ASP A 76 11.77 -0.69 11.14
C ASP A 76 12.13 -1.52 9.90
N VAL A 77 11.25 -1.51 8.89
CA VAL A 77 11.48 -2.14 7.58
C VAL A 77 12.51 -1.35 6.79
N SER A 78 12.34 -0.04 6.65
CA SER A 78 13.19 0.81 5.80
C SER A 78 13.13 2.27 6.20
N LYS A 79 14.30 2.93 6.19
CA LYS A 79 14.35 4.40 6.40
C LYS A 79 13.97 5.19 5.15
N SER A 80 14.00 4.54 3.98
CA SER A 80 13.66 5.16 2.69
C SER A 80 12.16 5.26 2.42
N LEU A 81 11.33 4.74 3.31
CA LEU A 81 9.88 4.73 3.19
C LEU A 81 9.24 5.75 4.14
N GLY A 82 8.42 6.64 3.58
CA GLY A 82 7.68 7.64 4.34
C GLY A 82 6.17 7.48 4.14
N ALA A 83 5.44 7.33 5.24
CA ALA A 83 3.98 7.26 5.22
C ALA A 83 3.35 8.65 5.45
N SER A 84 2.18 8.87 4.87
CA SER A 84 1.35 10.05 5.12
C SER A 84 -0.12 9.68 5.14
N HIS A 85 -0.89 10.35 5.99
CA HIS A 85 -2.30 10.08 6.21
C HIS A 85 -3.14 11.32 5.92
N THR A 86 -4.31 11.08 5.34
CA THR A 86 -5.42 12.01 5.24
C THR A 86 -6.68 11.30 5.72
N ASN A 87 -7.82 11.99 5.75
CA ASN A 87 -9.07 11.41 6.27
C ASN A 87 -9.47 10.05 5.64
N HIS A 88 -9.12 9.82 4.37
CA HIS A 88 -9.54 8.61 3.63
C HIS A 88 -8.43 7.97 2.79
N PHE A 89 -7.29 8.64 2.66
CA PHE A 89 -6.13 8.12 1.93
C PHE A 89 -4.94 7.98 2.84
N VAL A 90 -4.20 6.91 2.58
CA VAL A 90 -2.88 6.72 3.13
C VAL A 90 -1.91 6.54 1.97
N THR A 91 -0.76 7.20 2.03
CA THR A 91 0.24 7.12 0.98
C THR A 91 1.57 6.65 1.53
N LEU A 92 2.34 6.00 0.66
CA LEU A 92 3.69 5.54 0.92
C LEU A 92 4.62 6.09 -0.15
N LYS A 93 5.59 6.90 0.25
CA LYS A 93 6.61 7.50 -0.61
C LYS A 93 7.94 6.80 -0.44
N PHE A 94 8.64 6.58 -1.54
CA PHE A 94 10.02 6.10 -1.56
C PHE A 94 10.99 7.25 -1.84
N ASN A 95 11.94 7.44 -0.94
CA ASN A 95 13.06 8.37 -1.12
C ASN A 95 14.37 7.60 -1.26
N SER A 96 14.90 7.54 -2.49
CA SER A 96 16.15 6.83 -2.79
C SER A 96 17.39 7.39 -2.09
N GLU A 97 17.37 8.66 -1.69
CA GLU A 97 18.51 9.29 -0.99
C GLU A 97 18.68 8.78 0.45
N LEU A 98 17.62 8.19 1.01
CA LEU A 98 17.60 7.66 2.38
C LEU A 98 17.89 6.16 2.46
N VAL A 99 18.16 5.51 1.32
CA VAL A 99 18.48 4.08 1.28
C VAL A 99 19.79 3.83 2.03
N GLY A 100 19.72 2.99 3.06
CA GLY A 100 20.86 2.68 3.90
C GLY A 100 21.86 1.73 3.22
N PRO A 101 23.16 1.78 3.58
CA PRO A 101 24.20 0.93 2.98
C PRO A 101 24.04 -0.58 3.23
N ARG A 102 23.12 -0.99 4.11
CA ARG A 102 22.78 -2.40 4.39
C ARG A 102 21.39 -2.79 3.89
N GLU A 103 20.67 -1.87 3.28
CA GLU A 103 19.37 -2.18 2.72
C GLU A 103 19.54 -2.82 1.35
N THR A 104 18.78 -3.87 1.09
CA THR A 104 18.74 -4.57 -0.20
C THR A 104 17.33 -4.51 -0.76
N LEU A 105 17.22 -4.57 -2.08
CA LEU A 105 15.94 -4.59 -2.76
C LEU A 105 15.20 -5.90 -2.46
N ARG A 106 14.07 -5.82 -1.76
CA ARG A 106 13.18 -6.96 -1.52
C ARG A 106 12.14 -7.06 -2.64
N GLN A 107 12.20 -8.18 -3.36
CA GLN A 107 11.32 -8.44 -4.51
C GLN A 107 10.20 -9.46 -4.20
N THR A 108 10.38 -10.32 -3.19
CA THR A 108 9.50 -11.50 -3.01
C THR A 108 8.48 -11.39 -1.90
N THR A 109 8.70 -10.51 -0.92
CA THR A 109 7.79 -10.36 0.23
C THR A 109 7.19 -8.97 0.21
N PRO A 110 5.93 -8.81 -0.25
CA PRO A 110 5.29 -7.50 -0.29
C PRO A 110 5.02 -6.97 1.12
N LEU A 111 4.98 -5.64 1.23
CA LEU A 111 4.29 -5.00 2.35
C LEU A 111 2.81 -4.95 2.01
N GLU A 112 1.94 -5.34 2.94
CA GLU A 112 0.50 -5.33 2.72
C GLU A 112 -0.21 -4.35 3.64
N CYS A 113 -1.23 -3.72 3.08
CA CYS A 113 -2.31 -3.13 3.84
C CYS A 113 -3.65 -3.56 3.25
N ARG A 114 -4.67 -3.57 4.09
CA ARG A 114 -6.02 -4.01 3.74
C ARG A 114 -7.01 -2.95 4.17
N CYS A 115 -8.10 -2.84 3.42
CA CYS A 115 -9.28 -2.12 3.83
C CYS A 115 -10.33 -3.17 4.19
N VAL A 116 -10.79 -3.16 5.43
CA VAL A 116 -11.70 -4.16 5.97
C VAL A 116 -12.99 -3.51 6.47
N THR A 117 -14.07 -4.29 6.47
CA THR A 117 -15.29 -3.91 7.19
C THR A 117 -15.04 -3.90 8.70
N VAL A 118 -15.93 -3.25 9.46
CA VAL A 118 -15.93 -3.30 10.94
C VAL A 118 -16.02 -4.72 11.52
N LYS A 119 -16.39 -5.72 10.70
CA LYS A 119 -16.43 -7.14 11.07
C LYS A 119 -15.16 -7.92 10.66
N GLY A 120 -14.17 -7.26 10.09
CA GLY A 120 -12.90 -7.87 9.65
C GLY A 120 -12.91 -8.50 8.26
N ILE A 121 -13.99 -8.35 7.48
CA ILE A 121 -14.03 -8.83 6.09
C ILE A 121 -13.16 -7.92 5.22
N VAL A 122 -12.19 -8.50 4.50
CA VAL A 122 -11.31 -7.78 3.56
C VAL A 122 -12.08 -7.38 2.31
N LEU A 123 -11.98 -6.11 1.93
CA LEU A 123 -12.61 -5.53 0.76
C LEU A 123 -11.61 -5.20 -0.36
N SER A 124 -10.40 -4.78 0.02
CA SER A 124 -9.34 -4.44 -0.91
C SER A 124 -7.99 -4.59 -0.21
N THR A 125 -6.97 -5.01 -0.94
CA THR A 125 -5.59 -5.18 -0.46
C THR A 125 -4.65 -4.43 -1.40
N ILE A 126 -3.75 -3.63 -0.82
CA ILE A 126 -2.62 -3.07 -1.53
C ILE A 126 -1.35 -3.84 -1.15
N GLN A 127 -0.63 -4.32 -2.16
CA GLN A 127 0.69 -4.95 -2.03
C GLN A 127 1.76 -4.01 -2.58
N ILE A 128 2.78 -3.72 -1.76
CA ILE A 128 3.94 -2.92 -2.16
C ILE A 128 5.12 -3.86 -2.37
N GLU A 129 5.61 -3.91 -3.61
CA GLU A 129 6.77 -4.70 -4.02
C GLU A 129 7.97 -3.83 -4.35
N ASN A 130 9.14 -4.45 -4.49
CA ASN A 130 10.38 -3.80 -4.89
C ASN A 130 10.72 -2.58 -4.02
N TYR A 131 10.82 -2.80 -2.71
CA TYR A 131 11.25 -1.79 -1.74
C TYR A 131 12.59 -2.18 -1.10
N TYR A 132 13.37 -1.19 -0.66
CA TYR A 132 14.61 -1.42 0.06
C TYR A 132 14.34 -1.72 1.52
N SER A 133 15.01 -2.71 2.10
CA SER A 133 14.97 -2.98 3.54
C SER A 133 16.19 -3.76 4.01
N LYS A 134 16.44 -3.75 5.32
CA LYS A 134 17.56 -4.47 5.95
C LYS A 134 17.38 -5.99 5.97
#